data_AF-A0A3M1EAG1-F1
#
_entry.id   AF-A0A3M1EAG1-F1
#
_cell.length_a   1.000
_cell.length_b   1.000
_cell.length_c   1.000
_cell.angle_alpha   90.00
_cell.angle_beta   90.00
_cell.angle_gamma   90.00
#
_symmetry.space_group_name_H-M   'P 1'
#
loop_
_entity.id
_entity.type
_entity.pdbx_description
1 polymer ?
#
loop_
_entity_poly.entity_id
_entity_poly.type
_entity_poly.pdbx_seq_one_letter_code
_entity_poly.pdbx_strand_id
1 'polypeptide(L)'
;MDTQSSAFSDLETSFDREEVLRDYRLACLSREVSILGRREVLTGKAKFGIFGDGKEVPQVALAHYVRKGDWRAGYYRDQTLIFALDMGT
;
A
#
# COMPACT_ATOMS: atom_id res chain seq x y z
N MET A 1 41.97 -4.12 -10.70
CA MET A 1 40.69 -4.27 -11.42
C MET A 1 39.62 -3.84 -10.45
N ASP A 2 39.50 -2.53 -10.32
CA ASP A 2 38.69 -1.87 -9.29
C ASP A 2 37.33 -1.56 -9.91
N THR A 3 36.34 -2.41 -9.64
CA THR A 3 34.95 -2.13 -9.97
C THR A 3 34.47 -0.98 -9.10
N GLN A 4 34.35 0.20 -9.71
CA GLN A 4 33.84 1.40 -9.07
C GLN A 4 32.44 1.17 -8.50
N SER A 5 32.33 1.30 -7.19
CA SER A 5 31.10 1.38 -6.39
C SER A 5 30.48 2.78 -6.50
N SER A 6 30.10 3.22 -7.71
CA SER A 6 29.67 4.62 -7.95
C SER A 6 28.28 4.75 -8.57
N ALA A 7 27.30 3.97 -8.10
CA ALA A 7 25.92 4.03 -8.62
C ALA A 7 24.83 4.07 -7.54
N PHE A 8 25.11 4.68 -6.38
CA PHE A 8 24.10 4.90 -5.33
C PHE A 8 24.07 6.34 -4.76
N SER A 9 24.90 7.25 -5.27
CA SER A 9 25.10 8.58 -4.67
C SER A 9 24.18 9.68 -5.18
N ASP A 10 23.21 9.39 -6.07
CA ASP A 10 22.33 10.40 -6.66
C ASP A 10 20.84 10.01 -6.58
N LEU A 11 20.39 9.52 -5.42
CA LEU A 11 18.97 9.48 -5.08
C LEU A 11 18.72 10.45 -3.92
N GLU A 12 18.90 11.75 -4.16
CA GLU A 12 18.25 12.78 -3.34
C GLU A 12 16.74 12.79 -3.64
N THR A 13 16.05 11.69 -3.34
CA THR A 13 14.60 11.73 -3.19
C THR A 13 14.36 12.43 -1.87
N SER A 14 14.15 13.75 -1.91
CA SER A 14 13.70 14.50 -0.74
C SER A 14 12.29 14.03 -0.41
N PHE A 15 12.19 13.03 0.46
CA PHE A 15 10.92 12.58 1.00
C PHE A 15 10.39 13.63 1.97
N ASP A 16 9.15 14.05 1.75
CA ASP A 16 8.43 14.86 2.74
C ASP A 16 8.17 14.01 3.99
N ARG A 17 8.59 14.50 5.17
CA ARG A 17 8.45 13.73 6.41
C ARG A 17 6.99 13.48 6.73
N GLU A 18 6.16 14.49 6.55
CA GLU A 18 4.74 14.44 6.80
C GLU A 18 4.05 13.41 5.89
N GLU A 19 4.43 13.38 4.61
CA GLU A 19 4.01 12.35 3.65
C GLU A 19 4.40 10.94 4.07
N VAL A 20 5.67 10.69 4.38
CA VAL A 20 6.13 9.38 4.83
C VAL A 20 5.38 8.90 6.07
N LEU A 21 5.10 9.80 7.02
CA LEU A 21 4.32 9.46 8.20
C LEU A 21 2.84 9.20 7.89
N ARG A 22 2.24 9.88 6.91
CA ARG A 22 0.87 9.58 6.44
C ARG A 22 0.82 8.19 5.79
N ASP A 23 1.75 7.90 4.90
CA ASP A 23 1.87 6.61 4.21
C ASP A 23 2.06 5.44 5.18
N TYR A 24 2.96 5.63 6.17
CA TYR A 24 3.17 4.65 7.22
C TYR A 24 1.88 4.37 8.01
N ARG A 25 1.16 5.42 8.41
CA ARG A 25 -0.13 5.29 9.10
C ARG A 25 -1.16 4.56 8.26
N LEU A 26 -1.23 4.86 6.96
CA LEU A 26 -2.13 4.22 6.04
C LEU A 26 -1.83 2.72 5.88
N ALA A 27 -0.55 2.36 5.78
CA ALA A 27 -0.12 0.96 5.70
C ALA A 27 -0.49 0.20 6.98
N CYS A 28 -0.25 0.78 8.15
CA CYS A 28 -0.66 0.21 9.44
C CYS A 28 -2.19 0.05 9.53
N LEU A 29 -2.95 1.05 9.13
CA LEU A 29 -4.41 0.99 9.13
C LEU A 29 -4.92 -0.15 8.23
N SER A 30 -4.39 -0.25 7.00
CA SER A 30 -4.73 -1.33 6.07
C SER A 30 -4.48 -2.71 6.70
N ARG A 31 -3.35 -2.86 7.40
CA ARG A 31 -3.00 -4.10 8.09
C ARG A 31 -3.98 -4.45 9.22
N GLU A 32 -4.38 -3.47 10.04
CA GLU A 32 -5.35 -3.68 11.11
C GLU A 32 -6.73 -4.07 10.56
N VAL A 33 -7.16 -3.44 9.46
CA VAL A 33 -8.41 -3.80 8.78
C VAL A 33 -8.37 -5.25 8.27
N SER A 34 -7.24 -5.69 7.69
CA SER A 34 -7.07 -7.09 7.29
C SER A 34 -7.19 -8.07 8.46
N ILE A 35 -6.59 -7.75 9.61
CA ILE A 35 -6.64 -8.59 10.81
C ILE A 35 -8.07 -8.67 11.33
N LEU A 36 -8.76 -7.53 11.42
CA LEU A 36 -10.15 -7.46 11.84
C LEU A 36 -11.04 -8.29 10.91
N GLY A 37 -10.96 -8.04 9.60
CA GLY A 37 -11.76 -8.76 8.60
C GLY A 37 -11.55 -10.27 8.68
N ARG A 38 -10.29 -10.73 8.83
CA ARG A 38 -9.97 -12.15 9.00
C ARG A 38 -10.63 -12.73 10.25
N ARG A 39 -10.63 -12.00 11.36
CA ARG A 39 -11.30 -12.42 12.58
C ARG A 39 -12.81 -12.56 12.38
N GLU A 40 -13.45 -11.62 11.69
CA GLU A 40 -14.90 -11.69 11.42
C GLU A 40 -15.25 -12.87 10.49
N VAL A 41 -14.37 -13.21 9.53
CA VAL A 41 -14.52 -14.42 8.69
C VAL A 41 -14.36 -15.70 9.53
N LEU A 42 -13.32 -15.78 10.37
CA LEU A 42 -13.06 -16.96 11.21
C LEU A 42 -14.12 -17.20 12.28
N THR A 43 -14.77 -16.13 12.77
CA THR A 43 -15.87 -16.22 13.73
C THR A 43 -17.24 -16.48 13.07
N GLY A 44 -17.27 -16.64 11.74
CA GLY A 44 -18.48 -16.99 10.98
C GLY A 44 -19.46 -15.84 10.75
N LYS A 45 -19.11 -14.62 11.16
CA LYS A 45 -19.93 -13.42 10.92
C LYS A 45 -19.87 -12.96 9.46
N ALA A 46 -18.76 -13.24 8.78
CA ALA A 46 -18.63 -13.09 7.32
C ALA A 46 -18.42 -14.46 6.66
N LYS A 47 -18.96 -14.64 5.45
CA LYS A 47 -18.87 -15.91 4.71
C LYS A 47 -17.56 -16.06 3.94
N PHE A 48 -16.93 -14.95 3.57
CA PHE A 48 -15.71 -14.92 2.78
C PHE A 48 -14.97 -13.60 2.97
N GLY A 49 -13.64 -13.64 2.88
CA GLY A 49 -12.82 -12.44 2.88
C GLY A 49 -11.41 -12.75 2.39
N ILE A 50 -10.93 -11.95 1.44
CA ILE A 50 -9.53 -11.95 1.01
C ILE A 50 -8.98 -10.58 1.35
N PHE A 51 -7.83 -10.57 2.01
CA PHE A 51 -7.19 -9.35 2.51
C PHE A 51 -5.81 -9.15 1.88
N GLY A 52 -5.40 -7.88 1.77
CA GLY A 52 -4.19 -7.44 1.07
C GLY A 52 -2.89 -7.53 1.88
N ASP A 53 -2.76 -8.53 2.77
CA ASP A 53 -1.62 -8.63 3.69
C ASP A 53 -0.26 -8.68 2.97
N GLY A 54 0.69 -7.87 3.43
CA GLY A 54 2.04 -7.81 2.89
C GLY A 54 2.15 -7.05 1.56
N LYS A 55 1.06 -6.43 1.09
CA LYS A 55 1.02 -5.60 -0.12
C LYS A 55 0.79 -4.12 0.17
N GLU A 56 0.87 -3.72 1.43
CA GLU A 56 0.55 -2.37 1.86
C GLU A 56 1.53 -1.37 1.24
N VAL A 57 2.83 -1.54 1.49
CA VAL A 57 3.89 -0.65 0.96
C VAL A 57 3.88 -0.52 -0.57
N PRO A 58 3.86 -1.60 -1.38
CA PRO A 58 3.85 -1.45 -2.84
C PRO A 58 2.58 -0.77 -3.37
N GLN A 59 1.44 -0.90 -2.68
CA GLN A 59 0.20 -0.23 -3.07
C GLN A 59 0.20 1.25 -2.70
N VAL A 60 0.81 1.62 -1.56
CA VAL A 60 1.05 3.03 -1.21
C VAL A 60 1.99 3.67 -2.23
N ALA A 61 3.09 3.00 -2.57
CA ALA A 61 4.00 3.48 -3.61
C ALA A 61 3.27 3.67 -4.95
N LEU A 62 2.43 2.72 -5.36
CA LEU A 62 1.63 2.83 -6.59
C LEU A 62 0.65 4.03 -6.55
N ALA A 63 0.09 4.35 -5.38
CA ALA A 63 -0.86 5.45 -5.23
C ALA A 63 -0.25 6.83 -5.55
N HIS A 64 1.05 6.99 -5.32
CA HIS A 64 1.77 8.24 -5.63
C HIS A 64 1.95 8.51 -7.13
N TYR A 65 1.94 7.45 -7.94
CA TYR A 65 2.20 7.57 -9.39
C TYR A 65 0.95 7.43 -10.24
N VAL A 66 -0.12 6.82 -9.73
CA VAL A 66 -1.37 6.67 -10.47
C VAL A 66 -2.12 8.00 -10.54
N ARG A 67 -2.61 8.33 -11.74
CA ARG A 67 -3.31 9.58 -12.04
C ARG A 67 -4.69 9.30 -12.61
N LYS A 68 -5.55 10.32 -12.57
CA LYS A 68 -6.87 10.24 -13.19
C LYS A 68 -6.72 9.99 -14.69
N GLY A 69 -7.27 8.87 -15.17
CA GLY A 69 -7.16 8.43 -16.56
C GLY A 69 -6.21 7.25 -16.78
N ASP A 70 -5.40 6.90 -15.79
CA ASP A 70 -4.60 5.67 -15.82
C ASP A 70 -5.49 4.44 -15.68
N TRP A 71 -5.15 3.39 -16.43
CA TRP A 71 -5.92 2.16 -16.48
C TRP A 71 -5.31 1.16 -15.52
N ARG A 72 -6.16 0.57 -14.67
CA ARG A 72 -5.74 -0.43 -13.68
C ARG A 72 -6.65 -1.65 -13.80
N ALA A 73 -6.04 -2.81 -13.97
CA ALA A 73 -6.73 -4.10 -13.82
C ALA A 73 -6.62 -4.53 -12.35
N GLY A 74 -7.55 -4.05 -11.52
CA GLY A 74 -7.56 -4.34 -10.09
C GLY A 74 -7.94 -5.78 -9.75
N TYR A 75 -7.55 -6.21 -8.55
CA TYR A 75 -7.90 -7.51 -7.99
C TYR A 75 -8.32 -7.38 -6.51
N TYR A 76 -8.90 -8.43 -5.93
CA TYR A 76 -9.50 -8.42 -4.59
C TYR A 76 -8.51 -8.16 -3.42
N ARG A 77 -7.23 -7.90 -3.68
CA ARG A 77 -6.19 -7.59 -2.67
C ARG A 77 -5.72 -6.15 -2.67
N ASP A 78 -6.40 -5.26 -3.40
CA ASP A 78 -5.96 -3.88 -3.60
C ASP A 78 -6.58 -2.87 -2.63
N GLN A 79 -6.88 -3.33 -1.41
CA GLN A 79 -7.53 -2.52 -0.38
C GLN A 79 -6.68 -1.28 -0.01
N THR A 80 -5.36 -1.41 0.07
CA THR A 80 -4.48 -0.31 0.51
C THR A 80 -4.43 0.77 -0.55
N LEU A 81 -4.43 0.37 -1.82
CA LEU A 81 -4.50 1.32 -2.94
C LEU A 81 -5.84 2.07 -2.93
N ILE A 82 -6.96 1.38 -2.68
CA ILE A 82 -8.27 2.01 -2.57
C ILE A 82 -8.32 3.02 -1.41
N PHE A 83 -7.73 2.67 -0.26
CA PHE A 83 -7.60 3.60 0.86
C PHE A 83 -6.68 4.79 0.54
N ALA A 84 -5.57 4.56 -0.16
CA ALA A 84 -4.63 5.61 -0.53
C ALA A 84 -5.23 6.62 -1.52
N LEU A 85 -6.07 6.14 -2.44
CA LEU A 85 -6.72 6.95 -3.47
C LEU A 85 -8.06 7.55 -3.03
N ASP A 86 -8.46 7.32 -1.78
CA ASP A 86 -9.76 7.77 -1.24
C ASP A 86 -10.94 7.34 -2.11
N MET A 87 -10.87 6.12 -2.66
CA MET A 87 -11.88 5.56 -3.56
C MET A 87 -12.92 4.70 -2.83
N GLY A 88 -12.78 4.53 -1.51
CA GLY A 88 -13.74 3.84 -0.65
C GLY A 88 -14.75 4.82 -0.05
N THR A 89 -16.02 4.42 -0.01
CA THR A 89 -17.13 5.17 0.65
C THR A 89 -16.97 5.28 2.15
#